data_AF-A0A1F8L5W2-F1
#
_entry.id   AF-A0A1F8L5W2-F1
#
_cell.length_a   1.000
_cell.length_b   1.000
_cell.length_c   1.000
_cell.angle_alpha   90.00
_cell.angle_beta   90.00
_cell.angle_gamma   90.00
#
_symmetry.space_group_name_H-M   'P 1'
#
loop_
_entity.id
_entity.type
_entity.pdbx_description
1 polymer ?
#
loop_
_entity_poly.entity_id
_entity_poly.type
_entity_poly.pdbx_seq_one_letter_code
_entity_poly.pdbx_strand_id
1 'polypeptide(L)'
;MVGTPVIYHDPEKELLLTFFPSEMGLPLNEQERVIGPLINQIVNRLPLEKRKAYILRPQSMLTFQTMIEKILEGDGISRQMIDDQQKRLALLQRLLSIPTAESRLEVIKQEEALIDENFFSMFARLMEATMAQGDERSARALAAVQQELVENTEVGKKIQDQSREAQEVIKTLQEASKDGLTREKLVDIFIDSADSEVRLTTLVSLIRTGLDYTFFQLLTDKINTFENEKKTKLEGMREKLLGYIKEIDDQRQVQQQQTRKLLDAILASPNPGEATKEHIEELDEYFMQLVDQELKNARAAADLNRIGQLQKITAVIEEASAPPPEITFIEQLLELESYDERMKLMQSKAEMVTPEFTQMLSGLIAQTEAQNQPEELISKLKEINRIAVRITMMTAMKK
;
A
#
# COMPACT_ATOMS: atom_id res chain seq x y z
N MET A 1 7.10 35.18 0.53
CA MET A 1 7.07 34.71 -0.88
C MET A 1 6.17 35.65 -1.63
N VAL A 2 6.51 36.03 -2.87
CA VAL A 2 5.64 36.89 -3.69
C VAL A 2 4.49 36.02 -4.20
N GLY A 3 3.25 36.42 -3.92
CA GLY A 3 2.06 35.72 -4.43
C GLY A 3 2.12 35.58 -5.94
N THR A 4 1.92 34.36 -6.44
CA THR A 4 1.89 34.05 -7.87
C THR A 4 0.46 33.65 -8.25
N PRO A 5 -0.13 34.22 -9.33
CA PRO A 5 -1.44 33.80 -9.84
C PRO A 5 -1.42 32.32 -10.25
N VAL A 6 -2.49 31.61 -9.95
CA VAL A 6 -2.63 30.17 -10.23
C VAL A 6 -3.81 29.94 -11.16
N ILE A 7 -3.63 29.07 -12.14
CA ILE A 7 -4.70 28.58 -13.01
C ILE A 7 -4.69 27.07 -12.95
N TYR A 8 -5.84 26.49 -12.64
CA TYR A 8 -6.06 25.06 -12.67
C TYR A 8 -7.00 24.72 -13.83
N HIS A 9 -6.66 23.67 -14.57
CA HIS A 9 -7.44 23.20 -15.71
C HIS A 9 -7.53 21.68 -15.69
N ASP A 10 -8.76 21.16 -15.74
CA ASP A 10 -9.05 19.73 -15.87
C ASP A 10 -10.12 19.55 -16.96
N PRO A 11 -9.76 19.00 -18.13
CA PRO A 11 -10.71 18.81 -19.22
C PRO A 11 -11.66 17.63 -19.06
N GLU A 12 -11.36 16.69 -18.17
CA GLU A 12 -12.24 15.55 -17.90
C GLU A 12 -13.37 15.97 -16.96
N LYS A 13 -13.07 16.86 -16.01
CA LYS A 13 -14.03 17.45 -15.07
C LYS A 13 -14.66 18.75 -15.57
N GLU A 14 -14.26 19.23 -16.75
CA GLU A 14 -14.69 20.51 -17.32
C GLU A 14 -14.44 21.70 -16.37
N LEU A 15 -13.30 21.68 -15.67
CA LEU A 15 -12.90 22.72 -14.72
C LEU A 15 -11.86 23.67 -15.33
N LEU A 16 -12.11 24.96 -15.17
CA LEU A 16 -11.14 26.04 -15.40
C LEU A 16 -11.24 27.02 -14.24
N LEU A 17 -10.31 26.93 -13.29
CA LEU A 17 -10.29 27.72 -12.07
C LEU A 17 -9.13 28.70 -12.10
N THR A 18 -9.33 29.88 -11.55
CA THR A 18 -8.30 30.92 -11.45
C THR A 18 -8.24 31.44 -10.02
N PHE A 19 -7.03 31.70 -9.51
CA PHE A 19 -6.80 32.32 -8.21
C PHE A 19 -5.76 33.42 -8.36
N PHE A 20 -6.08 34.61 -7.84
CA PHE A 20 -5.18 35.75 -7.84
C PHE A 20 -4.88 36.16 -6.38
N PRO A 21 -3.62 36.11 -5.92
CA PRO A 21 -3.27 36.47 -4.54
C PRO A 21 -3.59 37.93 -4.23
N SER A 22 -4.38 38.17 -3.17
CA SER A 22 -4.79 39.51 -2.74
C SER A 22 -3.61 40.39 -2.30
N GLU A 23 -2.51 39.77 -1.83
CA GLU A 23 -1.26 40.43 -1.45
C GLU A 23 -0.55 41.15 -2.61
N MET A 24 -0.88 40.82 -3.86
CA MET A 24 -0.37 41.55 -5.03
C MET A 24 -1.05 42.92 -5.22
N GLY A 25 -2.17 43.17 -4.53
CA GLY A 25 -2.81 44.49 -4.48
C GLY A 25 -3.33 45.04 -5.81
N LEU A 26 -3.44 44.21 -6.86
CA LEU A 26 -3.86 44.67 -8.19
C LEU A 26 -5.39 44.80 -8.30
N PRO A 27 -5.90 45.81 -9.03
CA PRO A 27 -7.34 45.92 -9.35
C PRO A 27 -7.79 44.82 -10.33
N LEU A 28 -9.07 44.46 -10.29
CA LEU A 28 -9.63 43.32 -11.05
C LEU A 28 -9.27 43.32 -12.55
N ASN A 29 -9.35 44.48 -13.21
CA ASN A 29 -9.02 44.61 -14.64
C ASN A 29 -7.56 44.25 -14.95
N GLU A 30 -6.63 44.56 -14.02
CA GLU A 30 -5.23 44.20 -14.18
C GLU A 30 -4.99 42.71 -13.89
N GLN A 31 -5.74 42.13 -12.96
CA GLN A 31 -5.71 40.68 -12.70
C GLN A 31 -6.13 39.89 -13.96
N GLU A 32 -7.22 40.30 -14.61
CA GLU A 32 -7.68 39.68 -15.87
C GLU A 32 -6.65 39.80 -16.98
N ARG A 33 -5.95 40.93 -17.07
CA ARG A 33 -4.88 41.15 -18.06
C ARG A 33 -3.69 40.21 -17.85
N VAL A 34 -3.41 39.82 -16.61
CA VAL A 34 -2.36 38.85 -16.27
C VAL A 34 -2.82 37.41 -16.53
N ILE A 35 -4.07 37.08 -16.16
CA ILE A 35 -4.64 35.73 -16.29
C ILE A 35 -4.96 35.36 -17.74
N GLY A 36 -5.45 36.30 -18.55
CA GLY A 36 -5.91 36.05 -19.93
C GLY A 36 -4.89 35.33 -20.82
N PRO A 37 -3.62 35.80 -20.91
CA PRO A 37 -2.58 35.12 -21.67
C PRO A 37 -2.32 33.67 -21.20
N LEU A 38 -2.39 33.42 -19.90
CA LEU A 38 -2.17 32.09 -19.32
C LEU A 38 -3.32 31.13 -19.68
N ILE A 39 -4.58 31.60 -19.64
CA ILE A 39 -5.73 30.82 -20.12
C ILE A 39 -5.54 30.48 -21.61
N ASN A 40 -5.16 31.46 -22.43
CA ASN A 40 -4.95 31.21 -23.86
C ASN A 40 -3.87 30.17 -24.13
N GLN A 41 -2.79 30.14 -23.34
CA GLN A 41 -1.77 29.10 -23.44
C GLN A 41 -2.32 27.70 -23.15
N ILE A 42 -3.18 27.56 -22.15
CA ILE A 42 -3.85 26.31 -21.82
C ILE A 42 -4.74 25.88 -22.99
N VAL A 43 -5.62 26.77 -23.47
CA VAL A 43 -6.56 26.46 -24.56
C VAL A 43 -5.86 26.05 -25.84
N ASN A 44 -4.77 26.73 -26.20
CA ASN A 44 -4.01 26.42 -27.42
C ASN A 44 -3.34 25.05 -27.38
N ARG A 45 -3.03 24.54 -26.18
CA ARG A 45 -2.45 23.20 -25.97
C ARG A 45 -3.50 22.09 -25.92
N LEU A 46 -4.79 22.42 -25.85
CA LEU A 46 -5.85 21.41 -25.77
C LEU A 46 -6.21 20.82 -27.15
N PRO A 47 -6.40 19.49 -27.24
CA PRO A 47 -7.05 18.86 -28.39
C PRO A 47 -8.42 19.47 -28.67
N LEU A 48 -8.81 19.55 -29.95
CA LEU A 48 -10.07 20.17 -30.36
C LEU A 48 -11.29 19.59 -29.64
N GLU A 49 -11.31 18.28 -29.41
CA GLU A 49 -12.40 17.56 -28.74
C GLU A 49 -12.57 17.95 -27.26
N LYS A 50 -11.48 18.37 -26.61
CA LYS A 50 -11.48 18.81 -25.21
C LYS A 50 -11.79 20.31 -25.06
N ARG A 51 -11.93 21.06 -26.17
CA ARG A 51 -12.26 22.50 -26.15
C ARG A 51 -13.76 22.75 -26.01
N LYS A 52 -14.31 22.42 -24.85
CA LYS A 52 -15.74 22.56 -24.55
C LYS A 52 -16.07 23.96 -23.99
N ALA A 53 -17.36 24.20 -23.77
CA ALA A 53 -17.90 25.51 -23.39
C ALA A 53 -17.38 26.07 -22.05
N TYR A 54 -16.97 25.22 -21.10
CA TYR A 54 -16.46 25.65 -19.78
C TYR A 54 -15.22 26.55 -19.88
N ILE A 55 -14.43 26.41 -20.95
CA ILE A 55 -13.24 27.25 -21.21
C ILE A 55 -13.60 28.73 -21.33
N LEU A 56 -14.80 29.03 -21.83
CA LEU A 56 -15.29 30.40 -22.00
C LEU A 56 -15.80 31.01 -20.70
N ARG A 57 -15.82 30.22 -19.60
CA ARG A 57 -16.35 30.62 -18.29
C ARG A 57 -15.37 30.20 -17.18
N PRO A 58 -14.17 30.80 -17.13
CA PRO A 58 -13.25 30.57 -16.01
C PRO A 58 -13.92 30.98 -14.69
N GLN A 59 -13.79 30.13 -13.67
CA GLN A 59 -14.31 30.41 -12.33
C GLN A 59 -13.19 31.04 -11.50
N SER A 60 -13.41 32.24 -10.97
CA SER A 60 -12.45 32.92 -10.10
C SER A 60 -12.68 32.53 -8.64
N MET A 61 -11.61 32.08 -8.00
CA MET A 61 -11.58 31.62 -6.61
C MET A 61 -11.02 32.73 -5.71
N LEU A 62 -11.69 33.00 -4.60
CA LEU A 62 -11.32 34.07 -3.67
C LEU A 62 -10.04 33.76 -2.89
N THR A 63 -9.84 32.49 -2.52
CA THR A 63 -8.67 32.03 -1.80
C THR A 63 -8.08 30.79 -2.47
N PHE A 64 -6.78 30.57 -2.29
CA PHE A 64 -6.15 29.33 -2.74
C PHE A 64 -6.83 28.11 -2.13
N GLN A 65 -7.25 28.20 -0.85
CA GLN A 65 -8.00 27.15 -0.18
C GLN A 65 -9.32 26.81 -0.89
N THR A 66 -10.12 27.82 -1.28
CA THR A 66 -11.36 27.56 -2.05
C THR A 66 -11.10 26.97 -3.42
N MET A 67 -9.96 27.28 -4.04
CA MET A 67 -9.54 26.64 -5.29
C MET A 67 -9.26 25.15 -5.09
N ILE A 68 -8.50 24.79 -4.05
CA ILE A 68 -8.23 23.39 -3.71
C ILE A 68 -9.54 22.64 -3.37
N GLU A 69 -10.42 23.23 -2.56
CA GLU A 69 -11.74 22.65 -2.25
C GLU A 69 -12.54 22.39 -3.54
N LYS A 70 -12.52 23.33 -4.51
CA LYS A 70 -13.25 23.16 -5.77
C LYS A 70 -12.66 22.08 -6.69
N ILE A 71 -11.35 21.91 -6.65
CA ILE A 71 -10.66 20.82 -7.35
C ILE A 71 -11.10 19.47 -6.76
N LEU A 72 -11.02 19.34 -5.44
CA LEU A 72 -11.40 18.13 -4.71
C LEU A 72 -12.88 17.79 -4.87
N GLU A 73 -13.78 18.78 -4.91
CA GLU A 73 -15.19 18.57 -5.24
C GLU A 73 -15.37 17.91 -6.62
N GLY A 74 -14.55 18.30 -7.61
CA GLY A 74 -14.52 17.67 -8.92
C GLY A 74 -14.04 16.22 -8.89
N ASP A 75 -13.25 15.85 -7.88
CA ASP A 75 -12.85 14.48 -7.55
C ASP A 75 -13.86 13.73 -6.67
N GLY A 76 -15.02 14.34 -6.37
CA GLY A 76 -16.04 13.77 -5.50
C GLY A 76 -15.74 13.90 -3.99
N ILE A 77 -14.70 14.64 -3.62
CA ILE A 77 -14.30 14.87 -2.23
C ILE A 77 -14.91 16.19 -1.76
N SER A 78 -15.92 16.09 -0.90
CA SER A 78 -16.56 17.28 -0.32
C SER A 78 -15.75 17.88 0.82
N ARG A 79 -15.97 19.16 1.11
CA ARG A 79 -15.42 19.83 2.29
C ARG A 79 -15.76 19.11 3.59
N GLN A 80 -16.99 18.61 3.71
CA GLN A 80 -17.41 17.84 4.89
C GLN A 80 -16.57 16.57 5.05
N MET A 81 -16.27 15.85 3.96
CA MET A 81 -15.40 14.68 4.02
C MET A 81 -13.99 15.03 4.49
N ILE A 82 -13.44 16.16 4.04
CA ILE A 82 -12.12 16.65 4.49
C ILE A 82 -12.17 16.97 5.99
N ASP A 83 -13.18 17.73 6.44
CA ASP A 83 -13.35 18.09 7.83
C ASP A 83 -13.49 16.83 8.72
N ASP A 84 -14.25 15.83 8.26
CA ASP A 84 -14.43 14.59 9.01
C ASP A 84 -13.15 13.74 9.03
N GLN A 85 -12.35 13.73 7.96
CA GLN A 85 -11.01 13.11 7.98
C GLN A 85 -10.06 13.81 8.96
N GLN A 86 -10.08 15.15 9.01
CA GLN A 86 -9.28 15.92 9.97
C GLN A 86 -9.68 15.63 11.42
N LYS A 87 -10.99 15.53 11.71
CA LYS A 87 -11.49 15.13 13.04
C LYS A 87 -11.03 13.74 13.44
N ARG A 88 -11.09 12.76 12.52
CA ARG A 88 -10.59 11.39 12.76
C ARG A 88 -9.10 11.40 13.08
N LEU A 89 -8.31 12.15 12.32
CA LEU A 89 -6.87 12.27 12.57
C LEU A 89 -6.59 12.93 13.92
N ALA A 90 -7.32 13.99 14.26
CA ALA A 90 -7.19 14.67 15.56
C ALA A 90 -7.58 13.74 16.73
N LEU A 91 -8.63 12.93 16.58
CA LEU A 91 -9.01 11.91 17.55
C LEU A 91 -7.88 10.89 17.75
N LEU A 92 -7.30 10.39 16.66
CA LEU A 92 -6.19 9.44 16.72
C LEU A 92 -4.96 10.03 17.44
N GLN A 93 -4.58 11.26 17.09
CA GLN A 93 -3.48 11.96 17.78
C GLN A 93 -3.77 12.15 19.27
N ARG A 94 -5.02 12.51 19.63
CA ARG A 94 -5.45 12.63 21.02
C ARG A 94 -5.32 11.29 21.75
N LEU A 95 -5.80 10.19 21.18
CA LEU A 95 -5.69 8.86 21.78
C LEU A 95 -4.23 8.45 22.02
N LEU A 96 -3.34 8.69 21.04
CA LEU A 96 -1.92 8.38 21.17
C LEU A 96 -1.19 9.25 22.21
N SER A 97 -1.66 10.48 22.45
CA SER A 97 -1.11 11.38 23.46
C SER A 97 -1.50 11.01 24.91
N ILE A 98 -2.57 10.23 25.09
CA ILE A 98 -3.08 9.85 26.41
C ILE A 98 -2.32 8.60 26.89
N PRO A 99 -1.61 8.67 28.03
CA PRO A 99 -0.75 7.58 28.48
C PRO A 99 -1.54 6.40 29.08
N THR A 100 -2.69 6.67 29.69
CA THR A 100 -3.48 5.69 30.46
C THR A 100 -4.62 5.09 29.64
N ALA A 101 -4.77 3.77 29.68
CA ALA A 101 -5.84 3.04 28.98
C ALA A 101 -7.24 3.50 29.43
N GLU A 102 -7.46 3.67 30.74
CA GLU A 102 -8.75 4.13 31.27
C GLU A 102 -9.19 5.48 30.69
N SER A 103 -8.26 6.44 30.59
CA SER A 103 -8.56 7.76 30.02
C SER A 103 -8.73 7.70 28.49
N ARG A 104 -8.05 6.77 27.79
CA ARG A 104 -8.32 6.52 26.36
C ARG A 104 -9.72 5.96 26.16
N LEU A 105 -10.15 5.01 27.01
CA LEU A 105 -11.49 4.43 26.94
C LEU A 105 -12.60 5.45 27.15
N GLU A 106 -12.40 6.43 28.04
CA GLU A 106 -13.35 7.55 28.20
C GLU A 106 -13.49 8.36 26.90
N VAL A 107 -12.37 8.66 26.24
CA VAL A 107 -12.37 9.40 24.96
C VAL A 107 -12.99 8.57 23.85
N ILE A 108 -12.67 7.26 23.76
CA ILE A 108 -13.26 6.34 22.78
C ILE A 108 -14.79 6.34 22.89
N LYS A 109 -15.33 6.26 24.12
CA LYS A 109 -16.78 6.30 24.35
C LYS A 109 -17.41 7.64 24.00
N GLN A 110 -16.72 8.74 24.28
CA GLN A 110 -17.22 10.10 23.97
C GLN A 110 -17.28 10.36 22.47
N GLU A 111 -16.30 9.83 21.74
CA GLU A 111 -16.07 10.14 20.32
C GLU A 111 -16.39 8.94 19.41
N GLU A 112 -17.20 7.98 19.89
CA GLU A 112 -17.48 6.73 19.19
C GLU A 112 -18.05 6.95 17.77
N ALA A 113 -18.80 8.03 17.57
CA ALA A 113 -19.35 8.40 16.25
C ALA A 113 -18.27 8.71 15.19
N LEU A 114 -17.05 9.05 15.61
CA LEU A 114 -15.92 9.27 14.70
C LEU A 114 -15.13 7.97 14.42
N ILE A 115 -15.43 6.88 15.14
CA ILE A 115 -14.72 5.60 15.05
C ILE A 115 -15.51 4.66 14.12
N ASP A 116 -15.44 4.95 12.83
CA ASP A 116 -16.08 4.19 11.76
C ASP A 116 -15.08 3.33 10.96
N GLU A 117 -15.56 2.63 9.93
CA GLU A 117 -14.71 1.83 9.04
C GLU A 117 -13.61 2.68 8.37
N ASN A 118 -13.88 3.95 8.08
CA ASN A 118 -12.89 4.88 7.54
C ASN A 118 -11.80 5.23 8.55
N PHE A 119 -12.15 5.39 9.83
CA PHE A 119 -11.18 5.58 10.91
C PHE A 119 -10.24 4.36 11.01
N PHE A 120 -10.79 3.15 11.03
CA PHE A 120 -9.97 1.92 11.07
C PHE A 120 -9.10 1.75 9.83
N SER A 121 -9.61 2.09 8.65
CA SER A 121 -8.84 2.07 7.39
C SER A 121 -7.67 3.05 7.41
N MET A 122 -7.90 4.27 7.91
CA MET A 122 -6.83 5.27 8.12
C MET A 122 -5.81 4.79 9.15
N PHE A 123 -6.29 4.20 10.24
CA PHE A 123 -5.45 3.66 11.31
C PHE A 123 -4.53 2.54 10.81
N ALA A 124 -5.07 1.60 10.00
CA ALA A 124 -4.30 0.51 9.42
C ALA A 124 -3.17 1.01 8.51
N ARG A 125 -3.46 2.00 7.63
CA ARG A 125 -2.43 2.63 6.79
C ARG A 125 -1.33 3.31 7.61
N LEU A 126 -1.69 3.96 8.72
CA LEU A 126 -0.69 4.56 9.60
C LEU A 126 0.20 3.51 10.27
N MET A 127 -0.39 2.39 10.72
CA MET A 127 0.37 1.28 11.29
C MET A 127 1.34 0.68 10.27
N GLU A 128 0.88 0.44 9.04
CA GLU A 128 1.70 -0.06 7.94
C GLU A 128 2.87 0.88 7.64
N ALA A 129 2.61 2.19 7.48
CA ALA A 129 3.65 3.19 7.27
C ALA A 129 4.66 3.25 8.43
N THR A 130 4.18 3.13 9.67
CA THR A 130 5.03 3.12 10.88
C THR A 130 5.94 1.89 10.91
N MET A 131 5.41 0.72 10.54
CA MET A 131 6.18 -0.52 10.45
C MET A 131 7.21 -0.46 9.33
N ALA A 132 6.85 0.07 8.16
CA ALA A 132 7.75 0.25 7.03
C ALA A 132 8.93 1.17 7.36
N GLN A 133 8.71 2.17 8.22
CA GLN A 133 9.76 3.09 8.70
C GLN A 133 10.62 2.51 9.83
N GLY A 134 10.28 1.33 10.37
CA GLY A 134 10.98 0.72 11.49
C GLY A 134 10.78 1.41 12.84
N ASP A 135 9.76 2.26 12.99
CA ASP A 135 9.45 2.93 14.26
C ASP A 135 8.68 1.99 15.20
N GLU A 136 9.42 1.09 15.86
CA GLU A 136 8.85 0.12 16.79
C GLU A 136 8.10 0.75 17.97
N ARG A 137 8.51 1.96 18.40
CA ARG A 137 7.90 2.61 19.55
C ARG A 137 6.49 3.07 19.20
N SER A 138 6.36 3.75 18.07
CA SER A 138 5.06 4.19 17.56
C SER A 138 4.19 2.98 17.18
N ALA A 139 4.78 1.93 16.59
CA ALA A 139 4.06 0.70 16.27
C ALA A 139 3.45 0.04 17.52
N ARG A 140 4.18 -0.04 18.63
CA ARG A 140 3.64 -0.57 19.90
C ARG A 140 2.53 0.30 20.48
N ALA A 141 2.67 1.63 20.42
CA ALA A 141 1.63 2.56 20.88
C ALA A 141 0.35 2.42 20.04
N LEU A 142 0.50 2.35 18.71
CA LEU A 142 -0.61 2.09 17.79
C LEU A 142 -1.26 0.73 18.07
N ALA A 143 -0.49 -0.33 18.24
CA ALA A 143 -1.05 -1.65 18.55
C ALA A 143 -1.89 -1.65 19.84
N ALA A 144 -1.45 -0.95 20.89
CA ALA A 144 -2.22 -0.83 22.13
C ALA A 144 -3.56 -0.09 21.92
N VAL A 145 -3.54 1.03 21.18
CA VAL A 145 -4.76 1.77 20.84
C VAL A 145 -5.69 0.94 19.96
N GLN A 146 -5.14 0.19 19.00
CA GLN A 146 -5.91 -0.71 18.15
C GLN A 146 -6.70 -1.73 18.97
N GLN A 147 -6.04 -2.37 19.94
CA GLN A 147 -6.66 -3.37 20.79
C GLN A 147 -7.85 -2.76 21.56
N GLU A 148 -7.65 -1.58 22.14
CA GLU A 148 -8.71 -0.87 22.87
C GLU A 148 -9.89 -0.52 21.96
N LEU A 149 -9.62 -0.01 20.76
CA LEU A 149 -10.65 0.32 19.77
C LEU A 149 -11.44 -0.93 19.34
N VAL A 150 -10.75 -2.03 19.07
CA VAL A 150 -11.37 -3.30 18.65
C VAL A 150 -12.29 -3.85 19.74
N GLU A 151 -11.83 -3.85 20.99
CA GLU A 151 -12.59 -4.41 22.12
C GLU A 151 -13.76 -3.53 22.56
N ASN A 152 -13.66 -2.20 22.39
CA ASN A 152 -14.57 -1.26 23.05
C ASN A 152 -15.48 -0.48 22.09
N THR A 153 -15.42 -0.72 20.78
CA THR A 153 -16.32 -0.08 19.80
C THR A 153 -17.15 -1.10 19.04
N GLU A 154 -18.34 -0.73 18.60
CA GLU A 154 -19.20 -1.60 17.78
C GLU A 154 -18.53 -2.01 16.46
N VAL A 155 -17.89 -1.05 15.78
CA VAL A 155 -17.17 -1.29 14.53
C VAL A 155 -15.95 -2.18 14.77
N GLY A 156 -15.22 -1.96 15.87
CA GLY A 156 -14.11 -2.79 16.28
C GLY A 156 -14.50 -4.27 16.47
N LYS A 157 -15.60 -4.52 17.19
CA LYS A 157 -16.15 -5.88 17.37
C LYS A 157 -16.59 -6.51 16.06
N LYS A 158 -17.26 -5.73 15.19
CA LYS A 158 -17.62 -6.19 13.84
C LYS A 158 -16.39 -6.60 13.05
N ILE A 159 -15.33 -5.80 13.04
CA ILE A 159 -14.05 -6.13 12.37
C ILE A 159 -13.44 -7.41 12.96
N GLN A 160 -13.46 -7.57 14.29
CA GLN A 160 -12.95 -8.76 14.95
C GLN A 160 -13.73 -10.02 14.58
N ASP A 161 -15.06 -9.94 14.54
CA ASP A 161 -15.93 -11.04 14.14
C ASP A 161 -15.70 -11.41 12.66
N GLN A 162 -15.61 -10.41 11.78
CA GLN A 162 -15.28 -10.61 10.36
C GLN A 162 -13.91 -11.28 10.19
N SER A 163 -12.90 -10.83 10.96
CA SER A 163 -11.56 -11.42 10.94
C SER A 163 -11.57 -12.88 11.38
N ARG A 164 -12.33 -13.20 12.45
CA ARG A 164 -12.50 -14.58 12.93
C ARG A 164 -13.16 -15.46 11.87
N GLU A 165 -14.24 -14.98 11.24
CA GLU A 165 -14.91 -15.72 10.17
C GLU A 165 -14.00 -15.98 8.96
N ALA A 166 -13.19 -14.98 8.57
CA ALA A 166 -12.21 -15.14 7.50
C ALA A 166 -11.12 -16.16 7.87
N GLN A 167 -10.62 -16.15 9.12
CA GLN A 167 -9.65 -17.12 9.61
C GLN A 167 -10.19 -18.55 9.62
N GLU A 168 -11.45 -18.73 10.01
CA GLU A 168 -12.12 -20.03 9.96
C GLU A 168 -12.17 -20.56 8.51
N VAL A 169 -12.50 -19.71 7.55
CA VAL A 169 -12.48 -20.06 6.12
C VAL A 169 -11.10 -20.49 5.65
N ILE A 170 -10.06 -19.74 6.00
CA ILE A 170 -8.67 -20.08 5.65
C ILE A 170 -8.32 -21.46 6.21
N LYS A 171 -8.67 -21.73 7.47
CA LYS A 171 -8.43 -23.02 8.11
C LYS A 171 -9.19 -24.15 7.40
N THR A 172 -10.48 -23.95 7.08
CA THR A 172 -11.29 -24.92 6.34
C THR A 172 -10.68 -25.24 4.97
N LEU A 173 -10.22 -24.22 4.23
CA LEU A 173 -9.54 -24.43 2.95
C LEU A 173 -8.20 -25.18 3.10
N GLN A 174 -7.41 -24.85 4.12
CA GLN A 174 -6.15 -25.53 4.41
C GLN A 174 -6.37 -27.00 4.75
N GLU A 175 -7.38 -27.30 5.57
CA GLU A 175 -7.75 -28.68 5.93
C GLU A 175 -8.24 -29.45 4.69
N ALA A 176 -9.13 -28.86 3.90
CA ALA A 176 -9.62 -29.47 2.67
C ALA A 176 -8.51 -29.73 1.63
N SER A 177 -7.47 -28.89 1.62
CA SER A 177 -6.33 -29.02 0.71
C SER A 177 -5.40 -30.20 1.04
N LYS A 178 -5.35 -30.64 2.31
CA LYS A 178 -4.52 -31.79 2.72
C LYS A 178 -4.92 -33.10 2.02
N ASP A 179 -6.23 -33.27 1.81
CA ASP A 179 -6.80 -34.45 1.16
C ASP A 179 -7.08 -34.20 -0.35
N GLY A 180 -6.50 -33.14 -0.92
CA GLY A 180 -6.78 -32.67 -2.27
C GLY A 180 -8.06 -31.83 -2.36
N LEU A 181 -7.91 -30.57 -2.77
CA LEU A 181 -9.01 -29.63 -2.96
C LEU A 181 -9.69 -29.86 -4.32
N THR A 182 -10.70 -30.73 -4.36
CA THR A 182 -11.48 -30.98 -5.59
C THR A 182 -12.57 -29.92 -5.79
N ARG A 183 -13.09 -29.78 -7.01
CA ARG A 183 -14.16 -28.82 -7.32
C ARG A 183 -15.45 -29.12 -6.56
N GLU A 184 -15.74 -30.39 -6.33
CA GLU A 184 -16.91 -30.84 -5.56
C GLU A 184 -16.79 -30.43 -4.09
N LYS A 185 -15.61 -30.63 -3.47
CA LYS A 185 -15.35 -30.15 -2.11
C LYS A 185 -15.47 -28.63 -2.02
N LEU A 186 -15.00 -27.91 -3.02
CA LEU A 186 -15.16 -26.45 -3.09
C LEU A 186 -16.64 -26.05 -3.10
N VAL A 187 -17.45 -26.69 -3.94
CA VAL A 187 -18.90 -26.43 -3.99
C VAL A 187 -19.53 -26.63 -2.61
N ASP A 188 -19.18 -27.71 -1.91
CA ASP A 188 -19.70 -27.98 -0.56
C ASP A 188 -19.28 -26.88 0.43
N ILE A 189 -18.02 -26.45 0.42
CA ILE A 189 -17.52 -25.35 1.28
C ILE A 189 -18.28 -24.04 1.03
N PHE A 190 -18.58 -23.71 -0.22
CA PHE A 190 -19.37 -22.52 -0.55
C PHE A 190 -20.81 -22.63 -0.05
N ILE A 191 -21.45 -23.79 -0.22
CA ILE A 191 -22.81 -24.04 0.28
C ILE A 191 -22.87 -23.91 1.80
N ASP A 192 -21.88 -24.46 2.51
CA ASP A 192 -21.77 -24.36 3.97
C ASP A 192 -21.48 -22.93 4.44
N SER A 193 -20.94 -22.09 3.55
CA SER A 193 -20.63 -20.69 3.80
C SER A 193 -21.70 -19.72 3.31
N ALA A 194 -22.82 -20.21 2.75
CA ALA A 194 -23.86 -19.40 2.10
C ALA A 194 -24.49 -18.32 2.99
N ASP A 195 -24.35 -18.47 4.30
CA ASP A 195 -24.99 -17.65 5.32
C ASP A 195 -24.13 -16.45 5.76
N SER A 196 -22.86 -16.41 5.35
CA SER A 196 -21.95 -15.32 5.67
C SER A 196 -21.33 -14.72 4.42
N GLU A 197 -21.61 -13.44 4.20
CA GLU A 197 -20.99 -12.67 3.13
C GLU A 197 -19.47 -12.60 3.28
N VAL A 198 -18.97 -12.43 4.50
CA VAL A 198 -17.53 -12.40 4.81
C VAL A 198 -16.85 -13.70 4.40
N ARG A 199 -17.49 -14.84 4.68
CA ARG A 199 -16.94 -16.14 4.29
C ARG A 199 -16.93 -16.28 2.78
N LEU A 200 -18.00 -15.90 2.10
CA LEU A 200 -18.08 -15.97 0.64
C LEU A 200 -17.03 -15.09 -0.05
N THR A 201 -16.89 -13.82 0.36
CA THR A 201 -15.89 -12.92 -0.25
C THR A 201 -14.46 -13.38 0.03
N THR A 202 -14.19 -13.89 1.24
CA THR A 202 -12.89 -14.47 1.60
C THR A 202 -12.58 -15.72 0.77
N LEU A 203 -13.55 -16.61 0.56
CA LEU A 203 -13.39 -17.76 -0.33
C LEU A 203 -13.09 -17.29 -1.75
N VAL A 204 -13.91 -16.40 -2.32
CA VAL A 204 -13.74 -15.96 -3.71
C VAL A 204 -12.36 -15.33 -3.93
N SER A 205 -11.87 -14.51 -3.01
CA SER A 205 -10.55 -13.87 -3.16
C SER A 205 -9.40 -14.88 -3.14
N LEU A 206 -9.46 -15.90 -2.26
CA LEU A 206 -8.38 -16.88 -2.10
C LEU A 206 -8.34 -17.93 -3.21
N ILE A 207 -9.49 -18.38 -3.70
CA ILE A 207 -9.59 -19.49 -4.65
C ILE A 207 -10.19 -19.08 -5.99
N ARG A 208 -10.08 -17.80 -6.36
CA ARG A 208 -10.63 -17.25 -7.61
C ARG A 208 -10.32 -18.10 -8.83
N THR A 209 -9.09 -18.60 -8.96
CA THR A 209 -8.66 -19.42 -10.12
C THR A 209 -9.42 -20.75 -10.25
N GLY A 210 -9.96 -21.27 -9.14
CA GLY A 210 -10.80 -22.47 -9.12
C GLY A 210 -12.27 -22.23 -9.43
N LEU A 211 -12.71 -20.97 -9.52
CA LEU A 211 -14.11 -20.58 -9.77
C LEU A 211 -14.35 -20.38 -11.27
N ASP A 212 -14.24 -21.48 -12.00
CA ASP A 212 -14.43 -21.55 -13.45
C ASP A 212 -15.86 -21.98 -13.82
N TYR A 213 -16.13 -22.12 -15.13
CA TYR A 213 -17.42 -22.57 -15.63
C TYR A 213 -17.84 -23.93 -15.04
N THR A 214 -16.89 -24.86 -14.89
CA THR A 214 -17.14 -26.20 -14.34
C THR A 214 -17.57 -26.12 -12.88
N PHE A 215 -16.94 -25.26 -12.07
CA PHE A 215 -17.38 -25.01 -10.70
C PHE A 215 -18.84 -24.54 -10.65
N PHE A 216 -19.23 -23.57 -11.48
CA PHE A 216 -20.61 -23.08 -11.49
C PHE A 216 -21.61 -24.09 -12.02
N GLN A 217 -21.20 -24.97 -12.93
CA GLN A 217 -22.01 -26.09 -13.37
C GLN A 217 -22.28 -27.05 -12.20
N LEU A 218 -21.23 -27.49 -11.50
CA LEU A 218 -21.34 -28.37 -10.32
C LEU A 218 -22.16 -27.73 -9.20
N LEU A 219 -21.97 -26.44 -8.95
CA LEU A 219 -22.75 -25.68 -7.97
C LEU A 219 -24.23 -25.67 -8.36
N THR A 220 -24.55 -25.45 -9.64
CA THR A 220 -25.94 -25.45 -10.12
C THR A 220 -26.58 -26.84 -9.95
N ASP A 221 -25.85 -27.89 -10.31
CA ASP A 221 -26.30 -29.27 -10.14
C ASP A 221 -26.57 -29.60 -8.67
N LYS A 222 -25.67 -29.18 -7.76
CA LYS A 222 -25.83 -29.37 -6.32
C LYS A 222 -26.99 -28.56 -5.75
N ILE A 223 -27.17 -27.31 -6.17
CA ILE A 223 -28.31 -26.46 -5.77
C ILE A 223 -29.65 -27.12 -6.14
N ASN A 224 -29.73 -27.74 -7.32
CA ASN A 224 -30.94 -28.42 -7.78
C ASN A 224 -31.33 -29.66 -6.96
N THR A 225 -30.43 -30.17 -6.11
CA THR A 225 -30.74 -31.26 -5.15
C THR A 225 -31.43 -30.75 -3.87
N PHE A 226 -31.43 -29.44 -3.63
CA PHE A 226 -32.15 -28.82 -2.53
C PHE A 226 -33.53 -28.33 -2.99
N GLU A 227 -34.46 -28.21 -2.05
CA GLU A 227 -35.82 -27.73 -2.31
C GLU A 227 -36.16 -26.50 -1.45
N ASN A 228 -37.24 -25.82 -1.83
CA ASN A 228 -37.86 -24.73 -1.07
C ASN A 228 -36.91 -23.56 -0.79
N GLU A 229 -37.04 -22.93 0.38
CA GLU A 229 -36.30 -21.73 0.78
C GLU A 229 -34.78 -21.90 0.72
N LYS A 230 -34.27 -23.10 1.00
CA LYS A 230 -32.83 -23.40 0.89
C LYS A 230 -32.34 -23.33 -0.55
N LYS A 231 -33.13 -23.82 -1.52
CA LYS A 231 -32.79 -23.71 -2.95
C LYS A 231 -32.70 -22.25 -3.36
N THR A 232 -33.73 -21.45 -3.06
CA THR A 232 -33.77 -20.02 -3.39
C THR A 232 -32.60 -19.25 -2.75
N LYS A 233 -32.24 -19.56 -1.50
CA LYS A 233 -31.08 -18.97 -0.84
C LYS A 233 -29.77 -19.25 -1.58
N LEU A 234 -29.55 -20.50 -1.99
CA LEU A 234 -28.33 -20.89 -2.70
C LEU A 234 -28.29 -20.37 -4.14
N GLU A 235 -29.44 -20.22 -4.81
CA GLU A 235 -29.54 -19.52 -6.09
C GLU A 235 -29.10 -18.06 -5.97
N GLY A 236 -29.56 -17.36 -4.93
CA GLY A 236 -29.11 -16.01 -4.60
C GLY A 236 -27.62 -15.94 -4.24
N MET A 237 -27.10 -16.92 -3.49
CA MET A 237 -25.66 -17.03 -3.24
C MET A 237 -24.87 -17.15 -4.54
N ARG A 238 -25.31 -18.01 -5.47
CA ARG A 238 -24.65 -18.20 -6.77
C ARG A 238 -24.59 -16.90 -7.57
N GLU A 239 -25.65 -16.10 -7.57
CA GLU A 239 -25.66 -14.78 -8.21
C GLU A 239 -24.66 -13.82 -7.57
N LYS A 240 -24.61 -13.78 -6.23
CA LYS A 240 -23.60 -12.99 -5.50
C LYS A 240 -22.17 -13.39 -5.85
N LEU A 241 -21.88 -14.69 -5.93
CA LEU A 241 -20.56 -15.20 -6.29
C LEU A 241 -20.13 -14.71 -7.68
N LEU A 242 -21.04 -14.69 -8.65
CA LEU A 242 -20.75 -14.13 -9.98
C LEU A 242 -20.44 -12.62 -9.91
N GLY A 243 -21.15 -11.89 -9.06
CA GLY A 243 -20.89 -10.48 -8.78
C GLY A 243 -19.48 -10.25 -8.21
N TYR A 244 -19.12 -10.95 -7.14
CA TYR A 244 -17.80 -10.82 -6.50
C TYR A 244 -16.66 -11.22 -7.46
N ILE A 245 -16.85 -12.29 -8.24
CA ILE A 245 -15.87 -12.70 -9.26
C ILE A 245 -15.65 -11.60 -10.28
N LYS A 246 -16.73 -11.00 -10.78
CA LYS A 246 -16.65 -9.92 -11.76
C LYS A 246 -15.90 -8.73 -11.18
N GLU A 247 -16.20 -8.32 -9.96
CA GLU A 247 -15.50 -7.21 -9.30
C GLU A 247 -14.00 -7.47 -9.17
N ILE A 248 -13.60 -8.67 -8.72
CA ILE A 248 -12.18 -9.04 -8.60
C ILE A 248 -11.50 -9.12 -9.97
N ASP A 249 -12.21 -9.62 -11.00
CA ASP A 249 -11.69 -9.66 -12.37
C ASP A 249 -11.49 -8.26 -12.95
N ASP A 250 -12.48 -7.37 -12.78
CA ASP A 250 -12.44 -5.99 -13.25
C ASP A 250 -11.28 -5.23 -12.57
N GLN A 251 -11.11 -5.40 -11.25
CA GLN A 251 -9.98 -4.82 -10.50
C GLN A 251 -8.63 -5.35 -11.01
N ARG A 252 -8.50 -6.66 -11.23
CA ARG A 252 -7.26 -7.23 -11.80
C ARG A 252 -6.97 -6.71 -13.19
N GLN A 253 -8.00 -6.53 -14.02
CA GLN A 253 -7.84 -5.96 -15.35
C GLN A 253 -7.38 -4.50 -15.29
N VAL A 254 -7.93 -3.69 -14.37
CA VAL A 254 -7.49 -2.31 -14.16
C VAL A 254 -6.04 -2.27 -13.70
N GLN A 255 -5.66 -3.07 -12.70
CA GLN A 255 -4.29 -3.15 -12.20
C GLN A 255 -3.33 -3.53 -13.34
N GLN A 256 -3.65 -4.59 -14.09
CA GLN A 256 -2.82 -5.03 -15.21
C GLN A 256 -2.67 -3.93 -16.28
N GLN A 257 -3.71 -3.16 -16.57
CA GLN A 257 -3.61 -2.02 -17.49
C GLN A 257 -2.73 -0.90 -16.95
N GLN A 258 -2.82 -0.59 -15.66
CA GLN A 258 -1.97 0.42 -15.02
C GLN A 258 -0.50 -0.01 -15.04
N THR A 259 -0.21 -1.24 -14.63
CA THR A 259 1.14 -1.83 -14.68
C THR A 259 1.72 -1.80 -16.10
N ARG A 260 0.92 -2.15 -17.13
CA ARG A 260 1.35 -2.05 -18.54
C ARG A 260 1.66 -0.62 -18.96
N LYS A 261 0.79 0.34 -18.63
CA LYS A 261 1.01 1.75 -18.95
C LYS A 261 2.30 2.27 -18.30
N LEU A 262 2.57 1.89 -17.05
CA LEU A 262 3.80 2.25 -16.36
C LEU A 262 5.03 1.67 -17.07
N LEU A 263 5.00 0.38 -17.40
CA LEU A 263 6.10 -0.27 -18.12
C LEU A 263 6.36 0.38 -19.49
N ASP A 264 5.31 0.68 -20.24
CA ASP A 264 5.43 1.35 -21.53
C ASP A 264 5.98 2.78 -21.40
N ALA A 265 5.59 3.51 -20.36
CA ALA A 265 6.14 4.84 -20.07
C ALA A 265 7.64 4.77 -19.74
N ILE A 266 8.06 3.82 -18.89
CA ILE A 266 9.47 3.59 -18.55
C ILE A 266 10.28 3.22 -19.81
N LEU A 267 9.75 2.36 -20.66
CA LEU A 267 10.45 1.90 -21.86
C LEU A 267 10.50 2.95 -22.99
N ALA A 268 9.56 3.89 -23.00
CA ALA A 268 9.58 5.06 -23.87
C ALA A 268 10.56 6.16 -23.40
N SER A 269 11.02 6.10 -22.15
CA SER A 269 11.99 7.05 -21.61
C SER A 269 13.34 6.95 -22.33
N PRO A 270 14.07 8.08 -22.49
CA PRO A 270 15.45 8.06 -22.97
C PRO A 270 16.38 7.17 -22.12
N ASN A 271 16.09 7.03 -20.82
CA ASN A 271 16.82 6.17 -19.91
C ASN A 271 15.86 5.35 -19.06
N PRO A 272 15.51 4.13 -19.49
CA PRO A 272 14.61 3.25 -18.73
C PRO A 272 15.10 2.96 -17.31
N GLY A 273 16.41 2.91 -17.07
CA GLY A 273 16.94 2.66 -15.74
C GLY A 273 16.69 3.81 -14.77
N GLU A 274 16.86 5.06 -15.20
CA GLU A 274 16.52 6.23 -14.37
C GLU A 274 15.01 6.35 -14.16
N ALA A 275 14.21 6.13 -15.20
CA ALA A 275 12.75 6.14 -15.07
C ALA A 275 12.24 5.06 -14.09
N THR A 276 12.86 3.87 -14.06
CA THR A 276 12.57 2.87 -13.03
C THR A 276 12.90 3.36 -11.62
N LYS A 277 14.02 4.09 -11.43
CA LYS A 277 14.37 4.65 -10.11
C LYS A 277 13.36 5.70 -9.64
N GLU A 278 12.87 6.54 -10.55
CA GLU A 278 11.86 7.56 -10.24
C GLU A 278 10.52 6.96 -9.81
N HIS A 279 10.16 5.81 -10.37
CA HIS A 279 8.91 5.10 -10.07
C HIS A 279 9.08 3.92 -9.12
N ILE A 280 10.21 3.80 -8.40
CA ILE A 280 10.56 2.59 -7.64
C ILE A 280 9.50 2.24 -6.57
N GLU A 281 8.86 3.24 -5.97
CA GLU A 281 7.81 3.07 -4.95
C GLU A 281 6.47 2.59 -5.54
N GLU A 282 6.26 2.77 -6.85
CA GLU A 282 5.05 2.33 -7.56
C GLU A 282 5.18 0.89 -8.08
N LEU A 283 6.35 0.26 -7.94
CA LEU A 283 6.60 -1.07 -8.48
C LEU A 283 6.13 -2.15 -7.51
N ASP A 284 5.16 -2.94 -7.96
CA ASP A 284 4.60 -4.08 -7.23
C ASP A 284 5.03 -5.43 -7.83
N GLU A 285 4.54 -6.52 -7.24
CA GLU A 285 4.79 -7.87 -7.75
C GLU A 285 4.27 -8.06 -9.18
N TYR A 286 3.14 -7.45 -9.53
CA TYR A 286 2.57 -7.54 -10.87
C TYR A 286 3.48 -6.88 -11.92
N PHE A 287 4.15 -5.78 -11.57
CA PHE A 287 5.15 -5.15 -12.43
C PHE A 287 6.30 -6.09 -12.71
N MET A 288 6.85 -6.74 -11.67
CA MET A 288 7.93 -7.71 -11.82
C MET A 288 7.53 -8.89 -12.71
N GLN A 289 6.33 -9.45 -12.51
CA GLN A 289 5.79 -10.54 -13.33
C GLN A 289 5.62 -10.11 -14.80
N LEU A 290 5.14 -8.89 -15.05
CA LEU A 290 4.99 -8.35 -16.40
C LEU A 290 6.35 -8.16 -17.08
N VAL A 291 7.36 -7.63 -16.38
CA VAL A 291 8.72 -7.47 -16.91
C VAL A 291 9.31 -8.82 -17.32
N ASP A 292 9.18 -9.86 -16.49
CA ASP A 292 9.64 -11.21 -16.83
C ASP A 292 8.90 -11.79 -18.04
N GLN A 293 7.59 -11.59 -18.13
CA GLN A 293 6.79 -11.98 -19.29
C GLN A 293 7.26 -11.27 -20.57
N GLU A 294 7.44 -9.96 -20.52
CA GLU A 294 7.90 -9.15 -21.65
C GLU A 294 9.34 -9.52 -22.05
N LEU A 295 10.19 -9.88 -21.09
CA LEU A 295 11.55 -10.34 -21.35
C LEU A 295 11.55 -11.69 -22.07
N LYS A 296 10.68 -12.63 -21.68
CA LYS A 296 10.46 -13.90 -22.37
C LYS A 296 9.95 -13.68 -23.80
N ASN A 297 8.98 -12.77 -23.99
CA ASN A 297 8.45 -12.42 -25.30
C ASN A 297 9.53 -11.80 -26.20
N ALA A 298 10.32 -10.86 -25.68
CA ALA A 298 11.40 -10.20 -26.41
C ALA A 298 12.51 -11.19 -26.79
N ARG A 299 12.85 -12.15 -25.91
CA ARG A 299 13.77 -13.26 -26.22
C ARG A 299 13.24 -14.15 -27.34
N ALA A 300 11.96 -14.52 -27.31
CA ALA A 300 11.33 -15.31 -28.36
C ALA A 300 11.30 -14.58 -29.72
N ALA A 301 11.14 -13.24 -29.69
CA ALA A 301 11.16 -12.38 -30.87
C ALA A 301 12.57 -11.94 -31.31
N ALA A 302 13.62 -12.30 -30.57
CA ALA A 302 14.99 -11.84 -30.77
C ALA A 302 15.16 -10.30 -30.80
N ASP A 303 14.32 -9.57 -30.06
CA ASP A 303 14.40 -8.10 -29.94
C ASP A 303 15.48 -7.70 -28.93
N LEU A 304 16.72 -7.59 -29.42
CA LEU A 304 17.89 -7.26 -28.60
C LEU A 304 17.78 -5.90 -27.90
N ASN A 305 17.10 -4.93 -28.52
CA ASN A 305 16.92 -3.61 -27.92
C ASN A 305 15.98 -3.71 -26.72
N ARG A 306 14.80 -4.31 -26.92
CA ARG A 306 13.82 -4.52 -25.86
C ARG A 306 14.37 -5.36 -24.72
N ILE A 307 15.14 -6.42 -25.02
CA ILE A 307 15.85 -7.22 -24.01
C ILE A 307 16.78 -6.34 -23.17
N GLY A 308 17.62 -5.51 -23.82
CA GLY A 308 18.56 -4.64 -23.12
C GLY A 308 17.86 -3.60 -22.24
N GLN A 309 16.74 -3.04 -22.69
CA GLN A 309 15.95 -2.11 -21.88
C GLN A 309 15.32 -2.80 -20.67
N LEU A 310 14.67 -3.95 -20.86
CA LEU A 310 14.04 -4.72 -19.78
C LEU A 310 15.06 -5.22 -18.76
N GLN A 311 16.26 -5.63 -19.20
CA GLN A 311 17.35 -6.01 -18.28
C GLN A 311 17.84 -4.85 -17.41
N LYS A 312 17.87 -3.62 -17.94
CA LYS A 312 18.20 -2.43 -17.13
C LYS A 312 17.16 -2.19 -16.04
N ILE A 313 15.87 -2.35 -16.38
CA ILE A 313 14.77 -2.26 -15.43
C ILE A 313 14.95 -3.30 -14.32
N THR A 314 15.16 -4.57 -14.69
CA THR A 314 15.38 -5.66 -13.71
C THR A 314 16.58 -5.36 -12.81
N ALA A 315 17.70 -4.90 -13.35
CA ALA A 315 18.90 -4.58 -12.57
C ALA A 315 18.65 -3.46 -11.54
N VAL A 316 17.86 -2.44 -11.90
CA VAL A 316 17.49 -1.37 -10.96
C VAL A 316 16.61 -1.88 -9.83
N ILE A 317 15.64 -2.74 -10.15
CA ILE A 317 14.75 -3.35 -9.15
C ILE A 317 15.57 -4.24 -8.20
N GLU A 318 16.50 -5.04 -8.73
CA GLU A 318 17.41 -5.87 -7.94
C GLU A 318 18.33 -5.03 -7.06
N GLU A 319 18.89 -3.92 -7.59
CA GLU A 319 19.71 -2.97 -6.82
C GLU A 319 18.91 -2.35 -5.65
N ALA A 320 17.66 -1.97 -5.89
CA ALA A 320 16.79 -1.40 -4.86
C ALA A 320 16.29 -2.44 -3.84
N SER A 321 16.18 -3.70 -4.24
CA SER A 321 15.73 -4.82 -3.39
C SER A 321 16.88 -5.55 -2.71
N ALA A 322 18.13 -5.20 -3.02
CA ALA A 322 19.30 -5.80 -2.41
C ALA A 322 19.31 -5.50 -0.90
N PRO A 323 19.60 -6.49 -0.05
CA PRO A 323 19.79 -6.25 1.37
C PRO A 323 20.82 -5.12 1.55
N PRO A 324 20.63 -4.21 2.53
CA PRO A 324 21.63 -3.21 2.85
C PRO A 324 23.00 -3.88 3.00
N PRO A 325 24.09 -3.27 2.50
CA PRO A 325 25.43 -3.85 2.58
C PRO A 325 25.82 -4.31 3.98
N GLU A 326 25.25 -3.66 5.00
CA GLU A 326 25.33 -4.02 6.42
C GLU A 326 24.71 -5.39 6.73
N ILE A 327 23.55 -5.74 6.19
CA ILE A 327 22.91 -7.06 6.40
C ILE A 327 23.77 -8.17 5.80
N THR A 328 24.18 -8.02 4.54
CA THR A 328 25.04 -9.02 3.89
C THR A 328 26.37 -9.16 4.62
N PHE A 329 26.87 -8.09 5.22
CA PHE A 329 28.07 -8.15 6.03
C PHE A 329 27.86 -8.88 7.36
N ILE A 330 26.71 -8.71 8.02
CA ILE A 330 26.32 -9.47 9.22
C ILE A 330 26.20 -10.96 8.89
N GLU A 331 25.57 -11.32 7.77
CA GLU A 331 25.44 -12.71 7.31
C GLU A 331 26.82 -13.36 7.11
N GLN A 332 27.75 -12.68 6.42
CA GLN A 332 29.15 -13.13 6.27
C GLN A 332 29.83 -13.35 7.62
N LEU A 333 29.55 -12.53 8.62
CA LEU A 333 30.14 -12.65 9.96
C LEU A 333 29.52 -13.79 10.78
N LEU A 334 28.24 -14.10 10.55
CA LEU A 334 27.54 -15.22 11.17
C LEU A 334 28.00 -16.57 10.64
N GLU A 335 28.40 -16.64 9.37
CA GLU A 335 28.99 -17.83 8.73
C GLU A 335 30.37 -18.20 9.28
N LEU A 336 31.12 -17.22 9.81
CA LEU A 336 32.42 -17.47 10.44
C LEU A 336 32.27 -18.11 11.81
N GLU A 337 33.11 -19.09 12.13
CA GLU A 337 33.02 -19.86 13.37
C GLU A 337 33.80 -19.22 14.52
N SER A 338 34.88 -18.48 14.21
CA SER A 338 35.81 -17.95 15.21
C SER A 338 35.75 -16.43 15.39
N TYR A 339 35.88 -15.99 16.64
CA TYR A 339 36.09 -14.59 17.02
C TYR A 339 37.23 -13.94 16.23
N ASP A 340 38.35 -14.65 16.04
CA ASP A 340 39.53 -14.11 15.35
C ASP A 340 39.29 -13.90 13.85
N GLU A 341 38.49 -14.77 13.22
CA GLU A 341 38.10 -14.64 11.82
C GLU A 341 37.16 -13.45 11.63
N ARG A 342 36.16 -13.32 12.51
CA ARG A 342 35.24 -12.18 12.53
C ARG A 342 35.98 -10.87 12.75
N MET A 343 36.92 -10.84 13.70
CA MET A 343 37.76 -9.66 13.97
C MET A 343 38.62 -9.30 12.76
N LYS A 344 39.28 -10.27 12.11
CA LYS A 344 40.09 -10.00 10.91
C LYS A 344 39.25 -9.49 9.75
N LEU A 345 38.07 -10.07 9.51
CA LEU A 345 37.16 -9.63 8.45
C LEU A 345 36.63 -8.21 8.72
N MET A 346 36.26 -7.90 9.96
CA MET A 346 35.85 -6.55 10.33
C MET A 346 36.98 -5.52 10.26
N GLN A 347 38.22 -5.92 10.54
CA GLN A 347 39.38 -5.04 10.39
C GLN A 347 39.74 -4.79 8.92
N SER A 348 39.64 -5.81 8.07
CA SER A 348 39.91 -5.67 6.63
C SER A 348 38.83 -4.85 5.91
N LYS A 349 37.61 -4.83 6.45
CA LYS A 349 36.48 -4.01 6.00
C LYS A 349 36.05 -2.99 7.06
N ALA A 350 36.99 -2.29 7.68
CA ALA A 350 36.69 -1.34 8.77
C ALA A 350 35.74 -0.21 8.35
N GLU A 351 35.71 0.13 7.07
CA GLU A 351 34.80 1.13 6.48
C GLU A 351 33.32 0.71 6.56
N MET A 352 33.04 -0.59 6.64
CA MET A 352 31.70 -1.15 6.79
C MET A 352 31.23 -1.18 8.26
N VAL A 353 32.13 -0.97 9.21
CA VAL A 353 31.83 -0.98 10.66
C VAL A 353 31.48 0.44 11.11
N THR A 354 30.36 0.95 10.60
CA THR A 354 29.85 2.29 10.86
C THR A 354 28.93 2.33 12.10
N PRO A 355 28.60 3.52 12.64
CA PRO A 355 27.55 3.66 13.64
C PRO A 355 26.22 3.02 13.20
N GLU A 356 25.85 3.17 11.93
CA GLU A 356 24.63 2.60 11.33
C GLU A 356 24.66 1.07 11.36
N PHE A 357 25.80 0.45 11.01
CA PHE A 357 26.02 -0.99 11.13
C PHE A 357 25.85 -1.48 12.58
N THR A 358 26.41 -0.76 13.56
CA THR A 358 26.28 -1.12 14.99
C THR A 358 24.85 -0.98 15.50
N GLN A 359 24.10 0.03 15.02
CA GLN A 359 22.70 0.23 15.37
C GLN A 359 21.83 -0.88 14.79
N MET A 360 22.06 -1.25 13.53
CA MET A 360 21.38 -2.35 12.86
C MET A 360 21.61 -3.70 13.57
N LEU A 361 22.86 -4.02 13.93
CA LEU A 361 23.21 -5.20 14.72
C LEU A 361 22.49 -5.23 16.07
N SER A 362 22.38 -4.08 16.73
CA SER A 362 21.70 -3.98 18.03
C SER A 362 20.19 -4.22 17.90
N GLY A 363 19.57 -3.71 16.83
CA GLY A 363 18.16 -3.99 16.49
C GLY A 363 17.92 -5.47 16.20
N LEU A 364 18.79 -6.10 15.39
CA LEU A 364 18.74 -7.53 15.10
C LEU A 364 18.82 -8.40 16.36
N ILE A 365 19.70 -8.06 17.31
CA ILE A 365 19.79 -8.76 18.60
C ILE A 365 18.47 -8.64 19.37
N ALA A 366 17.94 -7.43 19.51
CA ALA A 366 16.69 -7.19 20.24
C ALA A 366 15.50 -7.93 19.61
N GLN A 367 15.41 -7.95 18.28
CA GLN A 367 14.38 -8.68 17.55
C GLN A 367 14.52 -10.20 17.72
N THR A 368 15.74 -10.72 17.62
CA THR A 368 16.05 -12.15 17.77
C THR A 368 15.73 -12.63 19.20
N GLU A 369 16.01 -11.81 20.21
CA GLU A 369 15.61 -12.05 21.61
C GLU A 369 14.09 -12.01 21.79
N ALA A 370 13.40 -11.03 21.20
CA ALA A 370 11.95 -10.90 21.30
C ALA A 370 11.19 -12.05 20.61
N GLN A 371 11.77 -12.65 19.57
CA GLN A 371 11.18 -13.76 18.82
C GLN A 371 11.52 -15.16 19.39
N ASN A 372 12.21 -15.25 20.54
CA ASN A 372 12.65 -16.53 21.14
C ASN A 372 13.42 -17.44 20.16
N GLN A 373 14.26 -16.83 19.31
CA GLN A 373 15.15 -17.56 18.41
C GLN A 373 16.26 -18.30 19.18
N PRO A 374 16.98 -19.27 18.56
CA PRO A 374 17.98 -20.08 19.23
C PRO A 374 19.06 -19.25 19.97
N GLU A 375 19.37 -19.62 21.22
CA GLU A 375 20.38 -18.93 22.04
C GLU A 375 21.76 -18.86 21.38
N GLU A 376 22.10 -19.85 20.55
CA GLU A 376 23.37 -19.87 19.80
C GLU A 376 23.47 -18.69 18.82
N LEU A 377 22.38 -18.37 18.13
CA LEU A 377 22.33 -17.24 17.18
C LEU A 377 22.44 -15.91 17.93
N ILE A 378 21.72 -15.76 19.05
CA ILE A 378 21.80 -14.57 19.91
C ILE A 378 23.22 -14.36 20.42
N SER A 379 23.89 -15.45 20.84
CA SER A 379 25.27 -15.41 21.32
C SER A 379 26.24 -14.96 20.22
N LYS A 380 26.11 -15.50 19.01
CA LYS A 380 26.93 -15.11 17.84
C LYS A 380 26.73 -13.63 17.49
N LEU A 381 25.49 -13.16 17.43
CA LEU A 381 25.19 -11.74 17.16
C LEU A 381 25.75 -10.80 18.24
N LYS A 382 25.65 -11.16 19.52
CA LYS A 382 26.24 -10.39 20.63
C LYS A 382 27.76 -10.33 20.56
N GLU A 383 28.41 -11.43 20.15
CA GLU A 383 29.86 -11.44 19.92
C GLU A 383 30.25 -10.50 18.78
N ILE A 384 29.57 -10.59 17.64
CA ILE A 384 29.76 -9.72 16.47
C ILE A 384 29.61 -8.24 16.88
N ASN A 385 28.58 -7.90 17.66
CA ASN A 385 28.35 -6.55 18.16
C ASN A 385 29.52 -6.06 19.06
N ARG A 386 30.02 -6.90 19.98
CA ARG A 386 31.18 -6.55 20.83
C ARG A 386 32.44 -6.27 20.01
N ILE A 387 32.69 -7.04 18.95
CA ILE A 387 33.82 -6.81 18.04
C ILE A 387 33.65 -5.46 17.32
N ALA A 388 32.46 -5.19 16.79
CA ALA A 388 32.14 -3.95 16.08
C ALA A 388 32.30 -2.69 16.98
N VAL A 389 31.83 -2.75 18.23
CA VAL A 389 32.01 -1.68 19.23
C VAL A 389 33.49 -1.47 19.54
N ARG A 390 34.27 -2.54 19.66
CA ARG A 390 35.71 -2.43 19.91
C ARG A 390 36.43 -1.76 18.74
N ILE A 391 36.08 -2.10 17.50
CA ILE A 391 36.69 -1.51 16.30
C ILE A 391 36.32 -0.03 16.18
N THR A 392 35.05 0.34 16.34
CA THR A 392 34.61 1.75 16.32
C THR A 392 35.30 2.59 17.39
N MET A 393 35.46 2.07 18.62
CA MET A 393 36.23 2.73 19.69
C MET A 393 37.71 2.91 19.33
N MET A 394 38.36 1.88 18.77
CA MET A 394 39.77 1.97 18.35
C MET A 394 39.98 2.97 17.20
N THR A 395 39.03 3.08 16.29
CA THR A 395 39.08 4.03 15.17
C THR A 395 38.82 5.47 15.64
N ALA A 396 37.90 5.67 16.61
CA ALA A 396 37.64 6.96 17.23
C ALA A 396 38.83 7.49 18.06
N MET A 397 39.66 6.60 18.61
CA MET A 397 40.89 6.96 19.34
C MET A 397 42.11 7.26 18.45
N LYS A 398 42.03 6.97 17.14
CA LYS A 398 43.11 7.21 16.16
C LYS A 398 42.90 8.47 15.31
N LYS A 399 41.72 9.10 15.39
CA LYS A 399 41.46 10.47 14.93
C LYS A 399 41.72 11.44 16.07
#